data_AF-A0A8S1EV98-F1
#
_entry.id   AF-A0A8S1EV98-F1
#
_cell.length_a   1.000
_cell.length_b   1.000
_cell.length_c   1.000
_cell.angle_alpha   90.00
_cell.angle_beta   90.00
_cell.angle_gamma   90.00
#
_symmetry.space_group_name_H-M   'P 1'
#
loop_
_entity.id
_entity.type
_entity.pdbx_description
1 polymer ?
#
loop_
_entity_poly.entity_id
_entity_poly.type
_entity_poly.pdbx_seq_one_letter_code
_entity_poly.pdbx_strand_id
1 'polypeptide(L)'
;MEVKKEVVDDGEVKQIGEIANCELIMASANDWDRYTILKLLEQKQPSVIVLYTMNLQTLRQIELYRACNPKKYLQVYCLQYLESTEESRYLESINRETLAFEALIREQGTLMIAREFNVEREEPPKIKTSTRDGGGDQDDPENIERPKVIVDMREFNSELPTVLYTKGYDVVAATLEVGDYILSTNIAVERKALDDLTQSLQSGRVFKQIEQMLLHYECSVLLVESSTKFETKIVNGGPFQGELSRHCREVRSRLCALIRAHPNMRIIWSMSPTNSAELFIELKLNSPEPDVDKAVSLKVDQVEEEEEEEPAAKKRKEKKKRKANPTLVRALSTHLDLRNQDVQKFMVESSVTNLAELFSSKLSYESISEFFPQPKQELIKTLATFDFSKK
;
A
#
# COMPACT_ATOMS: atom_id res chain seq x y z
N MET A 1 1.30 36.12 32.90
CA MET A 1 2.33 35.53 33.78
C MET A 1 3.60 36.32 33.55
N GLU A 2 4.13 36.94 34.61
CA GLU A 2 5.34 37.75 34.54
C GLU A 2 6.51 36.91 34.03
N VAL A 3 7.06 37.31 32.89
CA VAL A 3 8.32 36.78 32.37
C VAL A 3 9.41 37.27 33.32
N LYS A 4 9.89 36.39 34.21
CA LYS A 4 11.14 36.64 34.93
C LYS A 4 12.22 36.80 33.88
N LYS A 5 12.65 38.05 33.65
CA LYS A 5 13.94 38.34 33.02
C LYS A 5 14.99 37.74 33.93
N GLU A 6 15.52 36.57 33.56
CA GLU A 6 16.76 36.11 34.17
C GLU A 6 17.83 37.14 33.83
N VAL A 7 18.42 37.64 34.92
CA VAL A 7 19.56 38.53 34.92
C VAL A 7 20.65 37.88 34.07
N VAL A 8 21.08 38.56 33.01
CA VAL A 8 22.34 38.26 32.35
C VAL A 8 23.41 38.57 33.38
N ASP A 9 23.80 37.55 34.13
CA ASP A 9 24.99 37.59 34.97
C ASP A 9 26.16 37.76 34.00
N ASP A 10 26.87 38.90 34.07
CA ASP A 10 28.19 39.12 33.45
C ASP A 10 29.23 38.21 34.14
N GLY A 11 28.91 36.92 34.21
CA GLY A 11 29.68 35.90 34.87
C GLY A 11 30.89 35.54 34.02
N GLU A 12 32.07 35.71 34.62
CA GLU A 12 33.32 35.11 34.19
C GLU A 12 33.07 33.75 33.54
N VAL A 13 33.71 33.48 32.38
CA VAL A 13 33.67 32.17 31.74
C VAL A 13 34.08 31.14 32.79
N LYS A 14 33.09 30.43 33.36
CA LYS A 14 33.34 29.35 34.31
C LYS A 14 34.04 28.25 33.52
N GLN A 15 35.37 28.24 33.58
CA GLN A 15 36.15 27.08 33.18
C GLN A 15 35.71 25.94 34.09
N ILE A 16 34.85 25.08 33.55
CA ILE A 16 34.67 23.73 34.04
C ILE A 16 36.06 23.12 33.80
N GLY A 17 36.84 22.95 34.86
CA GLY A 17 38.28 22.69 34.81
C GLY A 17 38.68 21.62 33.80
N GLU A 18 39.95 21.59 33.39
CA GLU A 18 40.47 20.67 32.38
C GLU A 18 39.97 19.23 32.60
N ILE A 19 39.01 18.81 31.76
CA ILE A 19 38.43 17.47 31.86
C ILE A 19 39.37 16.51 31.16
N ALA A 20 40.39 16.04 31.87
CA ALA A 20 41.26 14.99 31.39
C ALA A 20 40.45 13.68 31.23
N ASN A 21 40.52 13.06 30.05
CA ASN A 21 39.88 11.78 29.69
C ASN A 21 38.34 11.78 29.53
N CYS A 22 37.77 12.76 28.83
CA CYS A 22 36.36 12.71 28.41
C CYS A 22 36.19 12.05 27.03
N GLU A 23 35.43 10.94 26.95
CA GLU A 23 35.00 10.35 25.68
C GLU A 23 33.85 11.20 25.10
N LEU A 24 34.13 12.01 24.07
CA LEU A 24 33.09 12.73 23.34
C LEU A 24 32.36 11.79 22.39
N ILE A 25 31.06 11.63 22.59
CA ILE A 25 30.23 10.79 21.73
C ILE A 25 29.21 11.67 21.03
N MET A 26 29.28 11.70 19.69
CA MET A 26 28.29 12.37 18.87
C MET A 26 27.23 11.36 18.43
N ALA A 27 25.97 11.66 18.75
CA ALA A 27 24.83 10.87 18.32
C ALA A 27 23.87 11.76 17.54
N SER A 28 23.40 11.28 16.40
CA SER A 28 22.34 11.92 15.63
C SER A 28 21.04 11.20 15.92
N ALA A 29 20.04 11.95 16.40
CA ALA A 29 18.69 11.46 16.55
C ALA A 29 17.99 11.53 15.18
N ASN A 30 17.97 10.41 14.45
CA ASN A 30 17.19 10.27 13.24
C ASN A 30 15.80 9.72 13.58
N ASP A 31 14.74 10.26 12.96
CA ASP A 31 13.36 9.84 13.23
C ASP A 31 13.08 8.34 12.98
N TRP A 32 13.90 7.70 12.14
CA TRP A 32 13.78 6.28 11.78
C TRP A 32 14.37 5.33 12.83
N ASP A 33 15.23 5.82 13.74
CA ASP A 33 15.89 4.98 14.75
C ASP A 33 15.61 5.49 16.17
N ARG A 34 14.40 5.18 16.64
CA ARG A 34 13.82 5.70 17.89
C ARG A 34 14.56 5.26 19.15
N TYR A 35 15.34 4.17 19.09
CA TYR A 35 15.94 3.54 20.27
C TYR A 35 17.44 3.79 20.40
N THR A 36 18.10 4.38 19.40
CA THR A 36 19.55 4.57 19.44
C THR A 36 20.00 5.47 20.58
N ILE A 37 19.27 6.56 20.86
CA ILE A 37 19.58 7.44 22.00
C ILE A 37 19.40 6.71 23.32
N LEU A 38 18.30 5.98 23.51
CA LEU A 38 18.06 5.22 24.75
C LEU A 38 19.15 4.17 25.00
N LYS A 39 19.52 3.41 23.96
CA LYS A 39 20.63 2.43 24.04
C LYS A 39 21.95 3.11 24.40
N LEU A 40 22.22 4.29 23.82
CA LEU A 40 23.45 5.01 24.10
C LEU A 40 23.50 5.54 25.55
N LEU A 41 22.39 6.09 26.04
CA LEU A 41 22.25 6.52 27.43
C LEU A 41 22.48 5.34 28.39
N GLU A 42 21.94 4.16 28.06
CA GLU A 42 22.12 2.96 28.88
C GLU A 42 23.54 2.39 28.84
N GLN A 43 24.18 2.38 27.67
CA GLN A 43 25.53 1.82 27.51
C GLN A 43 26.62 2.72 28.09
N LYS A 44 26.52 4.03 27.84
CA LYS A 44 27.58 4.99 28.14
C LYS A 44 27.35 5.72 29.46
N GLN A 45 26.12 5.70 29.97
CA GLN A 45 25.73 6.26 31.27
C GLN A 45 26.34 7.66 31.51
N PRO A 46 26.11 8.62 30.59
CA PRO A 46 26.81 9.90 30.63
C PRO A 46 26.41 10.72 31.86
N SER A 47 27.34 11.54 32.35
CA SER A 47 27.08 12.56 33.39
C SER A 47 26.77 13.94 32.80
N VAL A 48 27.21 14.20 31.57
CA VAL A 48 26.96 15.46 30.85
C VAL A 48 26.43 15.13 29.46
N ILE A 49 25.36 15.81 29.05
CA ILE A 49 24.77 15.73 27.71
C ILE A 49 24.73 17.12 27.12
N VAL A 50 25.13 17.27 25.86
CA VAL A 50 24.98 18.51 25.11
C VAL A 50 24.03 18.25 23.94
N LEU A 51 22.87 18.89 23.99
CA LEU A 51 21.90 18.90 22.90
C LEU A 51 22.27 20.01 21.94
N TYR A 52 22.78 19.63 20.77
CA TYR A 52 23.12 20.57 19.71
C TYR A 52 21.87 21.12 19.01
N THR A 53 20.85 20.28 18.83
CA THR A 53 19.52 20.69 18.34
C THR A 53 18.46 20.29 19.35
N MET A 54 17.48 21.17 19.55
CA MET A 54 16.40 20.93 20.48
C MET A 54 15.30 20.07 19.86
N ASN A 55 15.05 18.91 20.45
CA ASN A 55 14.02 17.97 20.02
C ASN A 55 13.27 17.42 21.24
N LEU A 56 11.94 17.56 21.24
CA LEU A 56 11.08 17.20 22.37
C LEU A 56 11.11 15.69 22.70
N GLN A 57 11.21 14.83 21.70
CA GLN A 57 11.31 13.38 21.90
C GLN A 57 12.63 13.02 22.60
N THR A 58 13.74 13.60 22.14
CA THR A 58 15.07 13.34 22.73
C THR A 58 15.13 13.86 24.17
N LEU A 59 14.58 15.04 24.43
CA LEU A 59 14.49 15.60 25.78
C LEU A 59 13.74 14.67 26.74
N ARG A 60 12.59 14.14 26.32
CA ARG A 60 11.80 13.17 27.12
C ARG A 60 12.52 11.86 27.37
N GLN A 61 13.28 11.38 26.40
CA GLN A 61 14.11 10.18 26.59
C GLN A 61 15.19 10.41 27.66
N ILE A 62 15.78 11.61 27.70
CA ILE A 62 16.75 12.01 28.72
C ILE A 62 16.07 12.15 30.09
N GLU A 63 14.89 12.78 30.15
CA GLU A 63 14.08 12.88 31.38
C GLU A 63 13.74 11.50 31.95
N LEU A 64 13.32 10.56 31.09
CA LEU A 64 13.04 9.19 31.48
C LEU A 64 14.29 8.47 31.99
N TYR A 65 15.42 8.61 31.30
CA TYR A 65 16.69 8.06 31.76
C TYR A 65 17.09 8.62 33.13
N ARG A 66 16.90 9.92 33.37
CA ARG A 66 17.14 10.56 34.68
C ARG A 66 16.20 10.01 35.75
N ALA A 67 14.92 9.84 35.44
CA ALA A 67 13.93 9.28 36.35
C ALA A 67 14.26 7.83 36.76
N CYS A 68 14.75 7.02 35.83
CA CYS A 68 15.22 5.66 36.12
C CYS A 68 16.54 5.62 36.92
N ASN A 69 17.34 6.70 36.88
CA ASN A 69 18.64 6.78 37.53
C ASN A 69 18.73 7.97 38.51
N PRO A 70 17.92 8.00 39.59
CA PRO A 70 17.80 9.17 40.47
C PRO A 70 19.09 9.48 41.25
N LYS A 71 19.96 8.49 41.46
CA LYS A 71 21.23 8.64 42.20
C LYS A 71 22.38 9.20 41.36
N LYS A 72 22.25 9.24 40.03
CA LYS A 72 23.32 9.72 39.13
C LYS A 72 23.23 11.23 38.93
N TYR A 73 24.37 11.90 38.92
CA TYR A 73 24.42 13.28 38.48
C TYR A 73 24.32 13.32 36.96
N LEU A 74 23.39 14.13 36.44
CA LEU A 74 23.19 14.35 35.02
C LEU A 74 23.00 15.84 34.77
N GLN A 75 23.86 16.42 33.94
CA GLN A 75 23.76 17.81 33.51
C GLN A 75 23.49 17.85 32.00
N VAL A 76 22.48 18.62 31.61
CA VAL A 76 22.08 18.76 30.21
C VAL A 76 22.30 20.22 29.79
N TYR A 77 23.06 20.42 28.73
CA TYR A 77 23.25 21.71 28.08
C TYR A 77 22.49 21.72 26.77
N CYS A 78 21.70 22.77 26.56
CA CYS A 78 20.92 22.95 25.35
C CYS A 78 21.47 24.13 24.57
N LEU A 79 21.84 23.88 23.31
CA LEU A 79 22.23 24.93 22.37
C LEU A 79 21.00 25.29 21.54
N GLN A 80 20.70 26.58 21.47
CA GLN A 80 19.57 27.08 20.71
C GLN A 80 19.87 28.50 20.21
N TYR A 81 19.55 28.75 18.95
CA TYR A 81 19.55 30.11 18.41
C TYR A 81 18.24 30.82 18.80
N LEU A 82 18.35 31.93 19.51
CA LEU A 82 17.22 32.81 19.82
C LEU A 82 16.73 33.52 18.56
N GLU A 83 15.44 33.83 18.54
CA GLU A 83 14.73 34.51 17.44
C GLU A 83 14.89 33.78 16.09
N SER A 84 15.00 32.46 16.13
CA SER A 84 15.28 31.63 14.97
C SER A 84 14.13 30.70 14.59
N THR A 85 14.22 30.13 13.39
CA THR A 85 13.30 29.08 12.94
C THR A 85 13.42 27.79 13.76
N GLU A 86 14.59 27.54 14.35
CA GLU A 86 14.80 26.38 15.22
C GLU A 86 14.01 26.54 16.52
N GLU A 87 14.13 27.71 17.17
CA GLU A 87 13.34 28.05 18.35
C GLU A 87 11.84 27.95 18.06
N SER A 88 11.40 28.59 16.97
CA SER A 88 9.98 28.60 16.58
C SER A 88 9.44 27.18 16.37
N ARG A 89 10.23 26.30 15.71
CA ARG A 89 9.84 24.90 15.47
C ARG A 89 9.71 24.11 16.78
N TYR A 90 10.64 24.32 17.73
CA TYR A 90 10.61 23.65 19.03
C TYR A 90 9.41 24.11 19.88
N LEU A 91 9.18 25.42 19.97
CA LEU A 91 8.04 25.99 20.71
C LEU A 91 6.70 25.54 20.11
N GLU A 92 6.59 25.54 18.78
CA GLU A 92 5.38 25.08 18.12
C GLU A 92 5.13 23.58 18.32
N SER A 93 6.19 22.76 18.39
CA SER A 93 6.05 21.34 18.74
C SER A 93 5.45 21.13 20.13
N ILE A 94 5.89 21.91 21.13
CA ILE A 94 5.35 21.86 22.49
C ILE A 94 3.90 22.36 22.50
N ASN A 95 3.64 23.49 21.84
CA ASN A 95 2.30 24.08 21.78
C ASN A 95 1.29 23.12 21.13
N ARG A 96 1.65 22.54 19.98
CA ARG A 96 0.83 21.56 19.26
C ARG A 96 0.49 20.36 20.12
N GLU A 97 1.44 19.86 20.90
CA GLU A 97 1.20 18.74 21.79
C GLU A 97 0.26 19.11 22.94
N THR A 98 0.48 20.24 23.61
CA THR A 98 -0.40 20.75 24.67
C THR A 98 -1.83 20.91 24.17
N LEU A 99 -2.01 21.57 23.01
CA LEU A 99 -3.32 21.76 22.40
C LEU A 99 -3.99 20.44 22.03
N ALA A 100 -3.23 19.47 21.53
CA ALA A 100 -3.75 18.14 21.21
C ALA A 100 -4.25 17.40 22.46
N PHE A 101 -3.51 17.47 23.58
CA PHE A 101 -3.94 16.88 24.84
C PHE A 101 -5.18 17.58 25.42
N GLU A 102 -5.21 18.91 25.41
CA GLU A 102 -6.38 19.67 25.87
C GLU A 102 -7.64 19.36 25.04
N ALA A 103 -7.48 19.23 23.71
CA ALA A 103 -8.56 18.83 22.82
C ALA A 103 -9.09 17.44 23.17
N LEU A 104 -8.21 16.46 23.37
CA LEU A 104 -8.61 15.09 23.77
C LEU A 104 -9.36 15.07 25.11
N ILE A 105 -8.89 15.82 26.11
CA ILE A 105 -9.56 15.89 27.42
C ILE A 105 -10.95 16.54 27.28
N ARG A 106 -11.06 17.60 26.47
CA ARG A 106 -12.34 18.26 26.21
C ARG A 106 -13.32 17.33 25.51
N GLU A 107 -12.87 16.65 24.44
CA GLU A 107 -13.69 15.67 23.71
C GLU A 107 -14.15 14.53 24.63
N GLN A 108 -13.25 14.00 25.46
CA GLN A 108 -13.56 12.97 26.44
C GLN A 108 -14.58 13.44 27.48
N GLY A 109 -14.48 14.69 27.95
CA GLY A 109 -15.44 15.27 28.89
C GLY A 109 -16.84 15.50 28.29
N THR A 110 -16.93 15.67 26.97
CA THR A 110 -18.21 15.84 26.24
C THR A 110 -18.82 14.52 25.74
N LEU A 111 -18.10 13.41 25.87
CA LEU A 111 -18.47 12.12 25.29
C LEU A 111 -19.62 11.49 26.10
N MET A 112 -20.83 11.47 25.54
CA MET A 112 -22.02 10.91 26.20
C MET A 112 -22.05 9.37 26.22
N ILE A 113 -21.33 8.72 25.32
CA ILE A 113 -21.28 7.26 25.17
C ILE A 113 -19.82 6.83 25.24
N ALA A 114 -19.42 6.00 26.19
CA ALA A 114 -18.04 5.51 26.22
C ALA A 114 -17.66 4.89 24.86
N ARG A 115 -16.44 5.19 24.36
CA ARG A 115 -15.91 4.51 23.17
C ARG A 115 -15.61 3.06 23.52
N GLU A 116 -16.62 2.21 23.42
CA GLU A 116 -16.46 0.77 23.50
C GLU A 116 -16.11 0.27 22.09
N PHE A 117 -15.00 -0.45 21.98
CA PHE A 117 -14.67 -1.17 20.76
C PHE A 117 -15.55 -2.41 20.73
N ASN A 118 -16.77 -2.27 20.20
CA ASN A 118 -17.63 -3.43 20.02
C ASN A 118 -17.07 -4.30 18.88
N VAL A 119 -16.51 -5.46 19.25
CA VAL A 119 -15.95 -6.45 18.31
C VAL A 119 -16.98 -7.54 18.00
N GLU A 120 -18.18 -7.45 18.59
CA GLU A 120 -19.26 -8.39 18.32
C GLU A 120 -19.67 -8.29 16.86
N ARG A 121 -19.77 -9.45 16.20
CA ARG A 121 -20.32 -9.52 14.85
C ARG A 121 -21.84 -9.43 14.95
N GLU A 122 -22.45 -8.73 14.01
CA GLU A 122 -23.90 -8.79 13.79
C GLU A 122 -24.32 -10.24 13.46
N GLU A 123 -25.60 -10.53 13.67
CA GLU A 123 -26.19 -11.81 13.26
C GLU A 123 -26.02 -12.02 11.75
N PRO A 124 -25.73 -13.26 11.30
CA PRO A 124 -25.53 -13.53 9.89
C PRO A 124 -26.81 -13.20 9.09
N PRO A 125 -26.68 -12.55 7.91
CA PRO A 125 -27.83 -12.21 7.10
C PRO A 125 -28.49 -13.48 6.54
N LYS A 126 -29.83 -13.49 6.47
CA LYS A 126 -30.61 -14.62 5.95
C LYS A 126 -30.63 -14.57 4.42
N ILE A 127 -29.71 -15.29 3.77
CA ILE A 127 -29.51 -15.27 2.31
C ILE A 127 -30.45 -16.22 1.53
N LYS A 128 -31.13 -17.15 2.23
CA LYS A 128 -32.11 -18.07 1.63
C LYS A 128 -33.52 -17.64 2.02
N THR A 129 -34.36 -17.31 1.04
CA THR A 129 -35.80 -17.11 1.28
C THR A 129 -36.51 -18.47 1.23
N SER A 130 -37.10 -18.88 2.36
CA SER A 130 -37.89 -20.11 2.52
C SER A 130 -38.79 -20.40 1.30
N THR A 131 -38.52 -21.53 0.62
CA THR A 131 -39.41 -22.10 -0.38
C THR A 131 -40.61 -22.72 0.31
N ARG A 132 -41.80 -22.38 -0.20
CA ARG A 132 -43.12 -22.85 0.22
C ARG A 132 -43.39 -24.34 -0.09
N ASP A 133 -42.38 -25.21 0.01
CA ASP A 133 -42.53 -26.66 -0.09
C ASP A 133 -42.14 -27.30 1.24
N GLY A 134 -43.14 -27.93 1.86
CA GLY A 134 -43.10 -28.41 3.23
C GLY A 134 -42.07 -29.50 3.47
N GLY A 135 -41.32 -29.31 4.54
CA GLY A 135 -40.45 -30.29 5.16
C GLY A 135 -39.52 -29.55 6.10
N GLY A 136 -39.88 -29.52 7.39
CA GLY A 136 -39.18 -28.71 8.39
C GLY A 136 -37.71 -29.09 8.50
N ASP A 137 -36.84 -28.20 8.05
CA ASP A 137 -35.53 -28.06 8.68
C ASP A 137 -35.79 -27.21 9.93
N GLN A 138 -35.69 -27.84 11.10
CA GLN A 138 -35.50 -27.09 12.33
C GLN A 138 -34.10 -26.51 12.22
N ASP A 139 -33.97 -25.26 11.77
CA ASP A 139 -32.72 -24.52 11.83
C ASP A 139 -32.26 -24.49 13.31
N ASP A 140 -31.37 -25.41 13.67
CA ASP A 140 -30.69 -25.37 14.96
C ASP A 140 -29.97 -24.00 15.04
N PRO A 141 -30.24 -23.17 16.07
CA PRO A 141 -29.67 -21.83 16.15
C PRO A 141 -28.13 -21.83 16.27
N GLU A 142 -27.53 -22.98 16.59
CA GLU A 142 -26.08 -23.18 16.64
C GLU A 142 -25.44 -23.53 15.29
N ASN A 143 -26.23 -23.90 14.27
CA ASN A 143 -25.74 -24.34 12.96
C ASN A 143 -26.22 -23.43 11.81
N ILE A 144 -26.37 -22.13 12.07
CA ILE A 144 -26.57 -21.13 11.02
C ILE A 144 -25.22 -20.93 10.33
N GLU A 145 -25.01 -21.66 9.23
CA GLU A 145 -23.83 -21.46 8.38
C GLU A 145 -23.76 -19.99 7.93
N ARG A 146 -22.68 -19.32 8.32
CA ARG A 146 -22.45 -17.93 7.94
C ARG A 146 -22.14 -17.86 6.45
N PRO A 147 -22.66 -16.85 5.74
CA PRO A 147 -22.38 -16.69 4.32
C PRO A 147 -20.91 -16.34 4.10
N LYS A 148 -20.28 -16.96 3.10
CA LYS A 148 -18.85 -16.79 2.83
C LYS A 148 -18.61 -15.81 1.69
N VAL A 149 -17.56 -15.01 1.78
CA VAL A 149 -17.09 -14.18 0.66
C VAL A 149 -15.60 -14.36 0.52
N ILE A 150 -15.14 -14.69 -0.68
CA ILE A 150 -13.70 -14.76 -0.97
C ILE A 150 -13.23 -13.36 -1.33
N VAL A 151 -12.15 -12.91 -0.69
CA VAL A 151 -11.59 -11.57 -0.87
C VAL A 151 -10.14 -11.69 -1.26
N ASP A 152 -9.75 -10.96 -2.30
CA ASP A 152 -8.36 -10.86 -2.71
C ASP A 152 -7.50 -10.24 -1.59
N MET A 153 -6.33 -10.84 -1.31
CA MET A 153 -5.43 -10.36 -0.26
C MET A 153 -5.04 -8.88 -0.37
N ARG A 154 -5.01 -8.31 -1.58
CA ARG A 154 -4.67 -6.89 -1.81
C ARG A 154 -5.77 -5.95 -1.35
N GLU A 155 -7.02 -6.41 -1.29
CA GLU A 155 -8.17 -5.60 -0.88
C GLU A 155 -8.33 -5.45 0.63
N PHE A 156 -7.57 -6.18 1.46
CA PHE A 156 -7.59 -6.01 2.91
C PHE A 156 -7.07 -4.66 3.41
N ASN A 157 -6.45 -3.86 2.54
CA ASN A 157 -6.12 -2.46 2.83
C ASN A 157 -7.35 -1.53 2.77
N SER A 158 -8.49 -2.01 2.26
CA SER A 158 -9.74 -1.27 2.21
C SER A 158 -10.63 -1.52 3.44
N GLU A 159 -11.63 -0.66 3.64
CA GLU A 159 -12.55 -0.76 4.78
C GLU A 159 -13.58 -1.90 4.60
N LEU A 160 -13.92 -2.28 3.36
CA LEU A 160 -15.02 -3.21 3.04
C LEU A 160 -14.87 -4.63 3.63
N PRO A 161 -13.70 -5.30 3.59
CA PRO A 161 -13.56 -6.63 4.18
C PRO A 161 -13.84 -6.65 5.68
N THR A 162 -13.45 -5.58 6.39
CA THR A 162 -13.74 -5.44 7.83
C THR A 162 -15.23 -5.26 8.06
N VAL A 163 -15.89 -4.45 7.23
CA VAL A 163 -17.34 -4.22 7.32
C VAL A 163 -18.13 -5.50 7.03
N LEU A 164 -17.76 -6.27 6.00
CA LEU A 164 -18.37 -7.58 5.71
C LEU A 164 -18.27 -8.53 6.90
N TYR A 165 -17.09 -8.61 7.52
CA TYR A 165 -16.87 -9.42 8.71
C TYR A 165 -17.75 -8.99 9.88
N THR A 166 -17.86 -7.67 10.14
CA THR A 166 -18.76 -7.15 11.20
C THR A 166 -20.24 -7.42 10.89
N LYS A 167 -20.62 -7.47 9.61
CA LYS A 167 -21.98 -7.79 9.14
C LYS A 167 -22.31 -9.30 9.17
N GLY A 168 -21.45 -10.11 9.78
CA GLY A 168 -21.72 -11.53 10.00
C GLY A 168 -21.25 -12.47 8.90
N TYR A 169 -20.60 -11.98 7.83
CA TYR A 169 -19.98 -12.81 6.80
C TYR A 169 -18.72 -13.51 7.32
N ASP A 170 -18.44 -14.68 6.76
CA ASP A 170 -17.13 -15.31 6.83
C ASP A 170 -16.27 -14.87 5.64
N VAL A 171 -15.29 -14.02 5.93
CA VAL A 171 -14.36 -13.46 4.94
C VAL A 171 -13.18 -14.42 4.77
N VAL A 172 -13.05 -14.99 3.57
CA VAL A 172 -11.97 -15.91 3.22
C VAL A 172 -10.93 -15.16 2.38
N ALA A 173 -9.72 -15.01 2.91
CA ALA A 173 -8.62 -14.38 2.19
C ALA A 173 -7.98 -15.36 1.19
N ALA A 174 -7.90 -14.97 -0.09
CA ALA A 174 -7.20 -15.73 -1.12
C ALA A 174 -6.46 -14.78 -2.08
N THR A 175 -5.45 -15.27 -2.79
CA THR A 175 -4.82 -14.49 -3.89
C THR A 175 -5.53 -14.81 -5.19
N LEU A 176 -6.28 -13.84 -5.72
CA LEU A 176 -7.09 -14.01 -6.91
C LEU A 176 -6.42 -13.33 -8.11
N GLU A 177 -6.39 -14.00 -9.26
CA GLU A 177 -5.93 -13.35 -10.49
C GLU A 177 -7.06 -12.53 -11.16
N VAL A 178 -8.31 -12.93 -10.95
CA VAL A 178 -9.51 -12.36 -11.58
C VAL A 178 -10.54 -11.95 -10.53
N GLY A 179 -10.85 -10.65 -10.49
CA GLY A 179 -11.81 -10.06 -9.54
C GLY A 179 -11.23 -9.85 -8.14
N ASP A 180 -11.92 -9.00 -7.38
CA ASP A 180 -11.51 -8.60 -6.03
C ASP A 180 -12.32 -9.33 -4.94
N TYR A 181 -13.62 -9.52 -5.19
CA TYR A 181 -14.55 -10.20 -4.28
C TYR A 181 -15.35 -11.24 -5.05
N ILE A 182 -15.35 -12.49 -4.59
CA ILE A 182 -16.17 -13.56 -5.17
C ILE A 182 -17.30 -13.89 -4.20
N LEU A 183 -18.52 -13.57 -4.60
CA LEU A 183 -19.73 -13.74 -3.76
C LEU A 183 -20.34 -15.13 -3.91
N SER A 184 -20.19 -15.72 -5.10
CA SER A 184 -20.73 -17.01 -5.47
C SER A 184 -19.89 -17.61 -6.61
N THR A 185 -20.11 -18.87 -6.97
CA THR A 185 -19.41 -19.53 -8.09
C THR A 185 -19.54 -18.79 -9.43
N ASN A 186 -20.60 -17.98 -9.58
CA ASN A 186 -20.93 -17.28 -10.82
C ASN A 186 -20.87 -15.75 -10.68
N ILE A 187 -20.65 -15.22 -9.46
CA ILE A 187 -20.74 -13.78 -9.17
C ILE A 187 -19.38 -13.29 -8.67
N ALA A 188 -18.77 -12.42 -9.46
CA ALA A 188 -17.52 -11.73 -9.12
C ALA A 188 -17.71 -10.21 -9.15
N VAL A 189 -17.02 -9.54 -8.24
CA VAL A 189 -17.04 -8.08 -8.10
C VAL A 189 -15.61 -7.55 -8.21
N GLU A 190 -15.41 -6.56 -9.06
CA GLU A 190 -14.23 -5.71 -9.09
C GLU A 190 -14.58 -4.40 -8.38
N ARG A 191 -13.84 -4.06 -7.34
CA ARG A 191 -14.07 -2.86 -6.55
C ARG A 191 -13.14 -1.76 -7.02
N LYS A 192 -13.71 -0.58 -7.28
CA LYS A 192 -12.96 0.59 -7.75
C LYS A 192 -13.31 1.83 -6.94
N ALA A 193 -12.32 2.44 -6.28
CA ALA A 193 -12.50 3.81 -5.80
C ALA A 193 -12.62 4.78 -6.99
N LEU A 194 -13.25 5.94 -6.79
CA LEU A 194 -13.52 6.91 -7.86
C LEU A 194 -12.25 7.39 -8.61
N ASP A 195 -11.19 7.70 -7.87
CA ASP A 195 -9.91 8.14 -8.43
C ASP A 195 -9.22 7.02 -9.19
N ASP A 196 -9.20 5.81 -8.62
CA ASP A 196 -8.63 4.62 -9.25
C ASP A 196 -9.40 4.27 -10.53
N LEU A 197 -10.73 4.40 -10.53
CA LEU A 197 -11.56 4.23 -11.72
C LEU A 197 -11.13 5.21 -12.81
N THR A 198 -11.00 6.49 -12.46
CA THR A 198 -10.56 7.53 -13.39
C THR A 198 -9.20 7.17 -14.01
N GLN A 199 -8.21 6.81 -13.19
CA GLN A 199 -6.88 6.42 -13.68
C GLN A 199 -6.91 5.13 -14.53
N SER A 200 -7.73 4.16 -14.17
CA SER A 200 -7.84 2.91 -14.92
C SER A 200 -8.57 3.04 -16.25
N LEU A 201 -9.58 3.91 -16.33
CA LEU A 201 -10.24 4.25 -17.58
C LEU A 201 -9.23 4.92 -18.52
N GLN A 202 -8.35 5.76 -17.98
CA GLN A 202 -7.32 6.43 -18.78
C GLN A 202 -6.24 5.47 -19.30
N SER A 203 -5.80 4.53 -18.48
CA SER A 203 -4.80 3.53 -18.86
C SER A 203 -5.38 2.34 -19.64
N GLY A 204 -6.71 2.20 -19.69
CA GLY A 204 -7.39 1.05 -20.27
C GLY A 204 -7.36 -0.22 -19.38
N ARG A 205 -6.76 -0.16 -18.19
CA ARG A 205 -6.61 -1.31 -17.29
C ARG A 205 -7.95 -1.97 -16.94
N VAL A 206 -8.98 -1.17 -16.67
CA VAL A 206 -10.31 -1.67 -16.28
C VAL A 206 -10.97 -2.46 -17.40
N PHE A 207 -10.69 -2.16 -18.67
CA PHE A 207 -11.24 -2.92 -19.80
C PHE A 207 -10.77 -4.37 -19.75
N LYS A 208 -9.46 -4.59 -19.55
CA LYS A 208 -8.89 -5.94 -19.43
C LYS A 208 -9.40 -6.68 -18.20
N GLN A 209 -9.53 -6.00 -17.06
CA GLN A 209 -10.03 -6.62 -15.84
C GLN A 209 -11.47 -7.13 -16.03
N ILE A 210 -12.34 -6.31 -16.63
CA ILE A 210 -13.73 -6.69 -16.90
C ILE A 210 -13.83 -7.79 -17.95
N GLU A 211 -13.02 -7.74 -19.01
CA GLU A 211 -12.94 -8.80 -20.03
C GLU A 211 -12.60 -10.14 -19.39
N GLN A 212 -11.59 -10.17 -18.52
CA GLN A 212 -11.18 -11.37 -17.78
C GLN A 212 -12.28 -11.87 -16.83
N MET A 213 -12.98 -10.97 -16.14
CA MET A 213 -14.10 -11.38 -15.29
C MET A 213 -15.25 -12.00 -16.11
N LEU A 214 -15.61 -11.40 -17.24
CA LEU A 214 -16.71 -11.87 -18.10
C LEU A 214 -16.43 -13.23 -18.75
N LEU A 215 -15.15 -13.60 -18.90
CA LEU A 215 -14.76 -14.93 -19.38
C LEU A 215 -15.04 -16.04 -18.36
N HIS A 216 -14.89 -15.74 -17.06
CA HIS A 216 -14.95 -16.75 -16.00
C HIS A 216 -16.22 -16.72 -15.14
N TYR A 217 -16.93 -15.59 -15.11
CA TYR A 217 -18.11 -15.38 -14.26
C TYR A 217 -19.30 -14.85 -15.08
N GLU A 218 -20.45 -15.49 -14.91
CA GLU A 218 -21.70 -15.09 -15.58
C GLU A 218 -22.16 -13.68 -15.16
N CYS A 219 -21.98 -13.36 -13.87
CA CYS A 219 -22.33 -12.06 -13.31
C CYS A 219 -21.07 -11.33 -12.85
N SER A 220 -20.55 -10.45 -13.72
CA SER A 220 -19.42 -9.59 -13.43
C SER A 220 -19.90 -8.18 -13.06
N VAL A 221 -19.59 -7.75 -11.84
CA VAL A 221 -20.02 -6.46 -11.29
C VAL A 221 -18.81 -5.55 -11.09
N LEU A 222 -18.85 -4.35 -11.68
CA LEU A 222 -17.96 -3.25 -11.31
C LEU A 222 -18.62 -2.44 -10.19
N LEU A 223 -18.11 -2.58 -8.96
CA LEU A 223 -18.55 -1.78 -7.82
C LEU A 223 -17.70 -0.51 -7.76
N VAL A 224 -18.34 0.63 -7.99
CA VAL A 224 -17.70 1.95 -7.87
C VAL A 224 -18.05 2.56 -6.52
N GLU A 225 -17.04 2.71 -5.66
CA GLU A 225 -17.19 3.32 -4.35
C GLU A 225 -16.71 4.77 -4.33
N SER A 226 -17.56 5.66 -3.83
CA SER A 226 -17.22 7.03 -3.49
C SER A 226 -17.12 7.16 -1.98
N SER A 227 -15.94 7.41 -1.42
CA SER A 227 -15.83 7.65 0.01
C SER A 227 -16.39 9.03 0.36
N THR A 228 -17.22 9.16 1.39
CA THR A 228 -17.74 10.45 1.90
C THR A 228 -16.64 11.46 2.28
N LYS A 229 -15.41 10.99 2.54
CA LYS A 229 -14.21 11.85 2.70
C LYS A 229 -13.95 12.75 1.47
N PHE A 230 -14.54 12.45 0.31
CA PHE A 230 -14.46 13.27 -0.90
C PHE A 230 -15.45 14.45 -0.92
N GLU A 231 -16.59 14.37 -0.24
CA GLU A 231 -17.65 15.39 -0.41
C GLU A 231 -17.25 16.76 0.15
N THR A 232 -16.35 16.81 1.14
CA THR A 232 -15.97 18.09 1.78
C THR A 232 -14.83 18.84 1.08
N LYS A 233 -14.19 18.27 0.05
CA LYS A 233 -13.03 18.90 -0.64
C LYS A 233 -13.29 19.31 -2.10
N ILE A 234 -14.45 18.95 -2.65
CA ILE A 234 -14.76 19.22 -4.06
C ILE A 234 -15.47 20.58 -4.15
N VAL A 235 -14.68 21.64 -4.31
CA VAL A 235 -15.19 22.95 -4.74
C VAL A 235 -15.59 22.93 -6.23
N ASN A 236 -15.08 21.95 -6.99
CA ASN A 236 -15.27 21.79 -8.45
C ASN A 236 -15.66 20.34 -8.75
N GLY A 237 -16.96 20.05 -8.85
CA GLY A 237 -17.58 18.71 -8.98
C GLY A 237 -16.67 17.58 -9.49
N GLY A 238 -16.68 16.42 -8.82
CA GLY A 238 -15.78 15.29 -9.11
C GLY A 238 -15.79 14.82 -10.58
N PRO A 239 -14.95 13.85 -10.98
CA PRO A 239 -14.75 13.48 -12.39
C PRO A 239 -16.04 13.11 -13.16
N PHE A 240 -17.10 12.73 -12.43
CA PHE A 240 -18.41 12.42 -12.97
C PHE A 240 -19.49 13.49 -12.74
N GLN A 241 -19.24 14.56 -11.98
CA GLN A 241 -20.20 15.62 -11.66
C GLN A 241 -19.98 16.90 -12.48
N GLY A 242 -21.07 17.46 -13.03
CA GLY A 242 -21.30 18.89 -13.27
C GLY A 242 -20.43 19.69 -14.25
N GLU A 243 -19.11 19.50 -14.28
CA GLU A 243 -18.22 20.32 -15.10
C GLU A 243 -18.02 19.75 -16.51
N LEU A 244 -17.93 20.66 -17.48
CA LEU A 244 -17.58 20.39 -18.89
C LEU A 244 -16.07 20.42 -19.14
N SER A 245 -15.25 20.31 -18.09
CA SER A 245 -13.80 20.16 -18.26
C SER A 245 -13.49 19.08 -19.29
N ARG A 246 -12.50 19.34 -20.14
CA ARG A 246 -12.05 18.37 -21.15
C ARG A 246 -11.74 17.01 -20.49
N HIS A 247 -11.10 17.04 -19.33
CA HIS A 247 -10.79 15.83 -18.56
C HIS A 247 -12.05 15.05 -18.17
N CYS A 248 -13.06 15.70 -17.57
CA CYS A 248 -14.31 15.02 -17.19
C CYS A 248 -15.06 14.44 -18.41
N ARG A 249 -15.04 15.16 -19.56
CA ARG A 249 -15.62 14.65 -20.81
C ARG A 249 -14.89 13.40 -21.32
N GLU A 250 -13.56 13.37 -21.25
CA GLU A 250 -12.75 12.21 -21.65
C GLU A 250 -12.97 11.01 -20.71
N VAL A 251 -13.11 11.23 -19.40
CA VAL A 251 -13.39 10.15 -18.44
C VAL A 251 -14.79 9.57 -18.67
N ARG A 252 -15.80 10.44 -18.83
CA ARG A 252 -17.18 10.01 -19.14
C ARG A 252 -17.25 9.28 -20.48
N SER A 253 -16.59 9.77 -21.53
CA SER A 253 -16.60 9.10 -22.84
C SER A 253 -15.95 7.72 -22.78
N ARG A 254 -14.87 7.55 -22.02
CA ARG A 254 -14.23 6.25 -21.78
C ARG A 254 -15.10 5.31 -20.95
N LEU A 255 -15.80 5.81 -19.93
CA LEU A 255 -16.78 5.00 -19.20
C LEU A 255 -17.92 4.55 -20.12
N CYS A 256 -18.45 5.43 -20.96
CA CYS A 256 -19.46 5.06 -21.96
C CYS A 256 -18.93 4.02 -22.95
N ALA A 257 -17.66 4.12 -23.36
CA ALA A 257 -17.02 3.12 -24.21
C ALA A 257 -16.89 1.76 -23.51
N LEU A 258 -16.53 1.74 -22.21
CA LEU A 258 -16.48 0.53 -21.40
C LEU A 258 -17.84 -0.17 -21.35
N ILE A 259 -18.90 0.58 -21.04
CA ILE A 259 -20.29 0.06 -20.98
C ILE A 259 -20.74 -0.46 -22.34
N ARG A 260 -20.43 0.27 -23.42
CA ARG A 260 -20.82 -0.13 -24.78
C ARG A 260 -20.09 -1.38 -25.25
N ALA A 261 -18.81 -1.54 -24.89
CA ALA A 261 -18.01 -2.71 -25.26
C ALA A 261 -18.41 -3.97 -24.47
N HIS A 262 -18.90 -3.82 -23.24
CA HIS A 262 -19.20 -4.93 -22.33
C HIS A 262 -20.65 -4.88 -21.83
N PRO A 263 -21.64 -5.20 -22.68
CA PRO A 263 -23.06 -5.08 -22.31
C PRO A 263 -23.50 -6.04 -21.19
N ASN A 264 -22.73 -7.12 -20.95
CA ASN A 264 -23.02 -8.10 -19.89
C ASN A 264 -22.44 -7.70 -18.52
N MET A 265 -21.56 -6.69 -18.47
CA MET A 265 -21.06 -6.14 -17.21
C MET A 265 -22.15 -5.35 -16.50
N ARG A 266 -22.24 -5.49 -15.17
CA ARG A 266 -23.08 -4.63 -14.32
C ARG A 266 -22.24 -3.59 -13.61
N ILE A 267 -22.77 -2.40 -13.41
CA ILE A 267 -22.11 -1.34 -12.64
C ILE A 267 -23.02 -0.98 -11.48
N ILE A 268 -22.46 -0.96 -10.28
CA ILE A 268 -23.14 -0.54 -9.05
C ILE A 268 -22.35 0.62 -8.44
N TRP A 269 -23.07 1.66 -8.03
CA TRP A 269 -22.50 2.80 -7.34
C TRP A 269 -22.84 2.70 -5.86
N SER A 270 -21.83 2.85 -5.00
CA SER A 270 -22.00 2.84 -3.55
C SER A 270 -21.31 4.04 -2.92
N MET A 271 -21.94 4.61 -1.90
CA MET A 271 -21.47 5.81 -1.19
C MET A 271 -20.75 5.47 0.12
N SER A 272 -20.78 4.20 0.55
CA SER A 272 -20.08 3.73 1.74
C SER A 272 -19.81 2.22 1.68
N PRO A 273 -18.75 1.73 2.34
CA PRO A 273 -18.50 0.30 2.45
C PRO A 273 -19.66 -0.46 3.13
N THR A 274 -20.38 0.18 4.06
CA THR A 274 -21.58 -0.40 4.70
C THR A 274 -22.69 -0.65 3.68
N ASN A 275 -22.98 0.32 2.81
CA ASN A 275 -23.96 0.14 1.73
C ASN A 275 -23.50 -0.92 0.73
N SER A 276 -22.20 -1.00 0.43
CA SER A 276 -21.65 -2.07 -0.41
C SER A 276 -21.85 -3.46 0.20
N ALA A 277 -21.66 -3.59 1.51
CA ALA A 277 -21.92 -4.85 2.21
C ALA A 277 -23.40 -5.26 2.17
N GLU A 278 -24.33 -4.30 2.28
CA GLU A 278 -25.77 -4.54 2.11
C GLU A 278 -26.10 -4.97 0.68
N LEU A 279 -25.50 -4.33 -0.33
CA LEU A 279 -25.65 -4.73 -1.74
C LEU A 279 -25.09 -6.14 -2.00
N PHE A 280 -24.04 -6.56 -1.29
CA PHE A 280 -23.53 -7.93 -1.39
C PHE A 280 -24.52 -8.96 -0.86
N ILE A 281 -25.33 -8.62 0.15
CA ILE A 281 -26.41 -9.50 0.65
C ILE A 281 -27.43 -9.73 -0.47
N GLU A 282 -27.88 -8.65 -1.11
CA GLU A 282 -28.85 -8.72 -2.21
C GLU A 282 -28.31 -9.46 -3.44
N LEU A 283 -27.05 -9.23 -3.80
CA LEU A 283 -26.41 -9.92 -4.93
C LEU A 283 -26.24 -11.42 -4.67
N LYS A 284 -25.98 -11.80 -3.42
CA LYS A 284 -25.75 -13.20 -3.02
C LYS A 284 -27.07 -13.95 -2.72
N LEU A 285 -28.21 -13.25 -2.65
CA LEU A 285 -29.51 -13.84 -2.33
C LEU A 285 -29.82 -15.04 -3.23
N ASN A 286 -30.16 -16.18 -2.61
CA ASN A 286 -30.45 -17.45 -3.29
C ASN A 286 -29.32 -17.99 -4.21
N SER A 287 -28.08 -17.52 -4.06
CA SER A 287 -26.92 -17.99 -4.83
C SER A 287 -26.11 -19.04 -4.04
N PRO A 288 -25.44 -19.99 -4.71
CA PRO A 288 -24.58 -20.95 -4.02
C PRO A 288 -23.36 -20.28 -3.39
N GLU A 289 -22.80 -20.90 -2.34
CA GLU A 289 -21.56 -20.44 -1.73
C GLU A 289 -20.37 -20.53 -2.70
N PRO A 290 -19.39 -19.61 -2.62
CA PRO A 290 -18.24 -19.61 -3.50
C PRO A 290 -17.26 -20.73 -3.14
N ASP A 291 -16.55 -21.23 -4.15
CA ASP A 291 -15.51 -22.25 -3.99
C ASP A 291 -14.12 -21.60 -4.12
N VAL A 292 -13.30 -21.77 -3.08
CA VAL A 292 -11.97 -21.17 -2.96
C VAL A 292 -11.00 -21.76 -3.96
N ASP A 293 -11.01 -23.08 -4.10
CA ASP A 293 -10.04 -23.78 -4.95
C ASP A 293 -10.29 -23.43 -6.41
N LYS A 294 -11.58 -23.37 -6.81
CA LYS A 294 -11.96 -22.92 -8.15
C LYS A 294 -11.53 -21.48 -8.40
N ALA A 295 -11.82 -20.55 -7.49
CA ALA A 295 -11.49 -19.13 -7.67
C ALA A 295 -9.96 -18.89 -7.80
N VAL A 296 -9.14 -19.62 -7.05
CA VAL A 296 -7.67 -19.53 -7.12
C VAL A 296 -7.11 -20.19 -8.38
N SER A 297 -7.78 -21.20 -8.93
CA SER A 297 -7.31 -21.90 -10.13
C SER A 297 -7.44 -21.10 -11.44
N LEU A 298 -8.29 -20.07 -11.46
CA LEU A 298 -8.52 -19.23 -12.64
C LEU A 298 -7.29 -18.37 -12.93
N LYS A 299 -6.75 -18.46 -14.15
CA LYS A 299 -5.59 -17.69 -14.61
C LYS A 299 -5.89 -16.85 -15.83
N VAL A 300 -5.27 -15.67 -15.91
CA VAL A 300 -5.51 -14.64 -16.95
C VAL A 300 -5.18 -15.09 -18.39
N ASP A 301 -4.37 -16.14 -18.56
CA ASP A 301 -3.82 -16.54 -19.87
C ASP A 301 -4.42 -17.84 -20.46
N GLN A 302 -5.47 -18.43 -19.88
CA GLN A 302 -6.09 -19.65 -20.43
C GLN A 302 -7.34 -19.34 -21.27
N VAL A 303 -7.12 -18.74 -22.44
CA VAL A 303 -8.05 -18.86 -23.56
C VAL A 303 -7.33 -19.66 -24.65
N GLU A 304 -7.77 -20.91 -24.80
CA GLU A 304 -7.36 -21.92 -25.79
C GLU A 304 -5.97 -22.55 -25.60
N GLU A 305 -5.93 -23.66 -24.86
CA GLU A 305 -5.11 -24.85 -25.16
C GLU A 305 -5.67 -26.03 -24.35
N GLU A 306 -6.60 -26.78 -24.95
CA GLU A 306 -6.79 -28.18 -24.57
C GLU A 306 -5.55 -28.94 -25.07
N GLU A 307 -4.50 -29.00 -24.26
CA GLU A 307 -3.38 -29.92 -24.51
C GLU A 307 -3.65 -31.25 -23.83
N GLU A 308 -3.74 -32.30 -24.64
CA GLU A 308 -3.78 -33.70 -24.24
C GLU A 308 -2.59 -34.04 -23.32
N GLU A 309 -2.86 -34.66 -22.17
CA GLU A 309 -1.84 -35.17 -21.26
C GLU A 309 -1.05 -36.32 -21.92
N GLU A 310 0.23 -36.10 -22.24
CA GLU A 310 1.20 -37.20 -22.44
C GLU A 310 2.12 -37.41 -21.21
N PRO A 311 2.52 -38.66 -20.91
CA PRO A 311 2.97 -39.03 -19.58
C PRO A 311 4.44 -38.69 -19.30
N ALA A 312 4.69 -38.41 -18.02
CA ALA A 312 5.95 -37.96 -17.45
C ALA A 312 7.18 -38.85 -17.79
N ALA A 313 8.12 -38.28 -18.55
CA ALA A 313 9.46 -38.83 -18.72
C ALA A 313 10.43 -38.38 -17.62
N LYS A 314 11.18 -39.36 -17.10
CA LYS A 314 12.07 -39.31 -15.94
C LYS A 314 13.16 -38.21 -16.02
N LYS A 315 13.25 -37.40 -14.97
CA LYS A 315 14.30 -36.37 -14.77
C LYS A 315 15.71 -36.96 -14.77
N ARG A 316 16.48 -36.70 -15.82
CA ARG A 316 17.96 -36.70 -15.79
C ARG A 316 18.43 -35.37 -15.21
N LYS A 317 19.39 -35.41 -14.27
CA LYS A 317 20.02 -34.21 -13.69
C LYS A 317 20.83 -33.47 -14.77
N GLU A 318 20.27 -32.40 -15.33
CA GLU A 318 21.00 -31.45 -16.17
C GLU A 318 21.81 -30.46 -15.31
N LYS A 319 22.99 -30.06 -15.82
CA LYS A 319 23.86 -29.03 -15.24
C LYS A 319 23.07 -27.73 -15.04
N LYS A 320 23.25 -27.05 -13.90
CA LYS A 320 22.57 -25.77 -13.58
C LYS A 320 22.83 -24.76 -14.71
N LYS A 321 21.80 -24.47 -15.52
CA LYS A 321 21.82 -23.40 -16.53
C LYS A 321 21.94 -22.05 -15.81
N ARG A 322 22.72 -21.13 -16.40
CA ARG A 322 22.90 -19.74 -15.94
C ARG A 322 21.52 -19.07 -15.90
N LYS A 323 21.15 -18.45 -14.78
CA LYS A 323 19.86 -17.74 -14.64
C LYS A 323 20.03 -16.27 -15.01
N ALA A 324 19.12 -15.74 -15.83
CA ALA A 324 19.09 -14.33 -16.19
C ALA A 324 18.77 -13.44 -14.97
N ASN A 325 19.38 -12.25 -14.91
CA ASN A 325 19.12 -11.26 -13.86
C ASN A 325 17.72 -10.63 -14.07
N PRO A 326 16.77 -10.80 -13.12
CA PRO A 326 15.37 -10.38 -13.31
C PRO A 326 15.22 -8.87 -13.42
N THR A 327 16.07 -8.08 -12.75
CA THR A 327 16.05 -6.63 -12.81
C THR A 327 16.43 -6.13 -14.21
N LEU A 328 17.43 -6.76 -14.83
CA LEU A 328 17.86 -6.44 -16.18
C LEU A 328 16.85 -6.88 -17.23
N VAL A 329 16.27 -8.07 -17.08
CA VAL A 329 15.20 -8.54 -17.97
C VAL A 329 14.05 -7.54 -17.97
N ARG A 330 13.59 -7.12 -16.78
CA ARG A 330 12.53 -6.12 -16.63
C ARG A 330 12.92 -4.76 -17.21
N ALA A 331 14.15 -4.29 -16.96
CA ALA A 331 14.59 -2.99 -17.47
C ALA A 331 14.66 -2.96 -19.00
N LEU A 332 15.23 -4.00 -19.62
CA LEU A 332 15.35 -4.11 -21.07
C LEU A 332 13.99 -4.35 -21.73
N SER A 333 13.11 -5.16 -21.13
CA SER A 333 11.76 -5.39 -21.67
C SER A 333 10.88 -4.15 -21.59
N THR A 334 10.89 -3.45 -20.45
CA THR A 334 9.99 -2.32 -20.20
C THR A 334 10.46 -1.02 -20.85
N HIS A 335 11.77 -0.74 -20.86
CA HIS A 335 12.28 0.54 -21.37
C HIS A 335 12.74 0.49 -22.83
N LEU A 336 13.15 -0.66 -23.34
CA LEU A 336 13.61 -0.81 -24.74
C LEU A 336 12.60 -1.54 -25.62
N ASP A 337 11.46 -1.96 -25.05
CA ASP A 337 10.39 -2.65 -25.78
C ASP A 337 10.97 -3.86 -26.54
N LEU A 338 11.68 -4.70 -25.78
CA LEU A 338 12.29 -5.95 -26.24
C LEU A 338 11.45 -7.12 -25.73
N ARG A 339 11.28 -8.16 -26.56
CA ARG A 339 10.54 -9.36 -26.16
C ARG A 339 11.27 -10.06 -25.01
N ASN A 340 10.53 -10.41 -23.96
CA ASN A 340 11.08 -11.09 -22.78
C ASN A 340 11.89 -12.34 -23.12
N GLN A 341 11.44 -13.12 -24.12
CA GLN A 341 12.13 -14.34 -24.55
C GLN A 341 13.52 -14.04 -25.17
N ASP A 342 13.63 -12.99 -25.98
CA ASP A 342 14.89 -12.60 -26.64
C ASP A 342 15.89 -12.05 -25.62
N VAL A 343 15.41 -11.25 -24.66
CA VAL A 343 16.24 -10.72 -23.56
C VAL A 343 16.72 -11.84 -22.64
N GLN A 344 15.88 -12.83 -22.34
CA GLN A 344 16.29 -13.97 -21.54
C GLN A 344 17.35 -14.82 -22.26
N LYS A 345 17.18 -15.07 -23.57
CA LYS A 345 18.21 -15.76 -24.39
C LYS A 345 19.52 -14.99 -24.41
N PHE A 346 19.47 -13.69 -24.70
CA PHE A 346 20.63 -12.80 -24.65
C PHE A 346 21.35 -12.85 -23.30
N MET A 347 20.63 -12.79 -22.18
CA MET A 347 21.25 -12.81 -20.84
C MET A 347 21.84 -14.16 -20.44
N VAL A 348 21.34 -15.26 -21.01
CA VAL A 348 21.84 -16.61 -20.71
C VAL A 348 23.05 -16.96 -21.59
N GLU A 349 23.00 -16.59 -22.87
CA GLU A 349 23.96 -16.98 -23.90
C GLU A 349 25.10 -15.96 -24.08
N SER A 350 24.85 -14.66 -23.84
CA SER A 350 25.89 -13.64 -23.92
C SER A 350 26.81 -13.61 -22.69
N SER A 351 27.90 -12.86 -22.77
CA SER A 351 28.77 -12.60 -21.63
C SER A 351 28.15 -11.67 -20.57
N VAL A 352 27.01 -11.03 -20.85
CA VAL A 352 26.45 -9.93 -20.03
C VAL A 352 25.80 -10.41 -18.73
N THR A 353 26.52 -10.12 -17.65
CA THR A 353 26.22 -10.04 -16.22
C THR A 353 25.05 -9.22 -15.71
N ASN A 354 25.29 -7.93 -15.93
CA ASN A 354 24.90 -6.84 -15.08
C ASN A 354 24.93 -5.57 -15.95
N LEU A 355 24.33 -4.48 -15.46
CA LEU A 355 24.24 -3.24 -16.22
C LEU A 355 25.63 -2.66 -16.56
N ALA A 356 26.61 -2.85 -15.69
CA ALA A 356 27.97 -2.34 -15.92
C ALA A 356 28.64 -3.02 -17.12
N GLU A 357 28.42 -4.32 -17.31
CA GLU A 357 28.92 -5.07 -18.47
C GLU A 357 28.17 -4.69 -19.76
N LEU A 358 26.86 -4.46 -19.68
CA LEU A 358 26.06 -3.97 -20.82
C LEU A 358 26.53 -2.58 -21.29
N PHE A 359 26.89 -1.70 -20.35
CA PHE A 359 27.38 -0.35 -20.62
C PHE A 359 28.90 -0.26 -20.80
N SER A 360 29.61 -1.38 -20.75
CA SER A 360 31.05 -1.40 -20.99
C SER A 360 31.34 -1.38 -22.50
N SER A 361 32.43 -0.71 -22.89
CA SER A 361 32.93 -0.62 -24.28
C SER A 361 33.36 -1.96 -24.91
N LYS A 362 33.18 -3.08 -24.20
CA LYS A 362 33.56 -4.43 -24.63
C LYS A 362 32.44 -5.17 -25.37
N LEU A 363 31.23 -4.60 -25.46
CA LEU A 363 30.14 -5.21 -26.23
C LEU A 363 30.39 -5.00 -27.74
N SER A 364 30.80 -6.05 -28.45
CA SER A 364 30.88 -6.02 -29.91
C SER A 364 29.46 -6.01 -30.52
N TYR A 365 29.26 -5.22 -31.56
CA TYR A 365 27.98 -5.14 -32.30
C TYR A 365 27.52 -6.52 -32.78
N GLU A 366 28.48 -7.38 -33.12
CA GLU A 366 28.27 -8.78 -33.53
C GLU A 366 27.54 -9.59 -32.44
N SER A 367 27.88 -9.40 -31.16
CA SER A 367 27.29 -10.16 -30.03
C SER A 367 25.85 -9.77 -29.73
N ILE A 368 25.43 -8.55 -30.10
CA ILE A 368 24.05 -8.05 -29.91
C ILE A 368 23.20 -8.40 -31.15
N SER A 369 23.84 -8.45 -32.32
CA SER A 369 23.17 -8.66 -33.60
C SER A 369 22.50 -10.02 -33.75
N GLU A 370 22.99 -11.02 -33.02
CA GLU A 370 22.43 -12.37 -32.99
C GLU A 370 21.07 -12.45 -32.28
N PHE A 371 20.78 -11.51 -31.36
CA PHE A 371 19.63 -11.60 -30.46
C PHE A 371 18.53 -10.57 -30.72
N PHE A 372 18.87 -9.40 -31.28
CA PHE A 372 17.92 -8.30 -31.44
C PHE A 372 17.90 -7.77 -32.88
N PRO A 373 16.78 -7.20 -33.37
CA PRO A 373 16.74 -6.57 -34.69
C PRO A 373 17.52 -5.25 -34.73
N GLN A 374 18.08 -4.89 -35.91
CA GLN A 374 18.94 -3.70 -36.12
C GLN A 374 18.50 -2.40 -35.41
N PRO A 375 17.23 -1.95 -35.48
CA PRO A 375 16.83 -0.69 -34.82
C PRO A 375 16.96 -0.73 -33.29
N LYS A 376 16.76 -1.91 -32.68
CA LYS A 376 16.90 -2.08 -31.23
C LYS A 376 18.36 -2.22 -30.81
N GLN A 377 19.21 -2.77 -31.67
CA GLN A 377 20.67 -2.85 -31.44
C GLN A 377 21.29 -1.45 -31.37
N GLU A 378 20.92 -0.56 -32.30
CA GLU A 378 21.39 0.83 -32.32
C GLU A 378 20.93 1.61 -31.09
N LEU A 379 19.71 1.38 -30.62
CA LEU A 379 19.18 1.98 -29.40
C LEU A 379 19.97 1.55 -28.14
N ILE A 380 20.23 0.24 -28.00
CA ILE A 380 21.04 -0.30 -26.89
C ILE A 380 22.44 0.32 -26.90
N LYS A 381 23.08 0.38 -28.08
CA LYS A 381 24.42 0.96 -28.23
C LYS A 381 24.42 2.45 -27.92
N THR A 382 23.45 3.19 -28.46
CA THR A 382 23.31 4.63 -28.22
C THR A 382 23.15 4.92 -26.73
N LEU A 383 22.33 4.15 -26.02
CA LEU A 383 22.17 4.27 -24.57
C LEU A 383 23.43 3.89 -23.80
N ALA A 384 24.12 2.83 -24.23
CA ALA A 384 25.33 2.34 -23.56
C ALA A 384 26.52 3.30 -23.70
N THR A 385 26.61 4.01 -24.83
CA THR A 385 27.71 4.94 -25.12
C THR A 385 27.24 6.39 -25.18
N PHE A 386 26.06 6.71 -24.62
CA PHE A 386 25.50 8.05 -24.70
C PHE A 386 26.38 9.04 -23.94
N ASP A 387 26.89 10.04 -24.65
CA ASP A 387 27.70 11.10 -24.08
C ASP A 387 26.90 12.40 -24.10
N PHE A 388 26.41 12.82 -22.94
CA PHE A 388 25.63 14.05 -22.76
C PHE A 388 26.41 15.34 -23.12
N SER A 389 27.73 15.25 -23.33
CA SER A 389 28.56 16.40 -23.72
C SER A 389 28.52 16.71 -25.22
N LYS A 390 28.12 15.75 -26.06
CA LYS A 390 27.96 15.95 -27.51
C LYS A 390 26.51 16.35 -27.80
N LYS A 391 26.29 17.67 -27.92
CA LYS A 391 25.03 18.25 -28.39
C LYS A 391 24.75 17.93 -29.85
#